data_AF-A0AAW9A8U3-F1
#
_entry.id   AF-A0AAW9A8U3-F1
#
_cell.length_a   1.000
_cell.length_b   1.000
_cell.length_c   1.000
_cell.angle_alpha   90.00
_cell.angle_beta   90.00
_cell.angle_gamma   90.00
#
_symmetry.space_group_name_H-M   'P 1'
#
loop_
_entity.id
_entity.type
_entity.pdbx_description
1 polymer ?
#
loop_
_entity_poly.entity_id
_entity_poly.type
_entity_poly.pdbx_seq_one_letter_code
_entity_poly.pdbx_strand_id
1 'polypeptide(L)'
;MKKGLTELIFILDRSGSMSGLEADTIGGYNAMLQKQKKGQGEAVITTVLFDDSYEILHDRVNLRTVEPMTDDEYFVRGTTALLDAVGKTILQISNAQKLAAEEERAENILFVITTDGMENASREFNYEKVRNMIEHQKNKFGWEFLFLGANIDAIATANLFGIEEDRATNYYADSDGTQLNYDVISETISSLREHSKIEENWKERIEADFCMRE
;
A
#
# COMPACT_ATOMS: atom_id res chain seq x y z
N MET A 1 -11.52 -10.29 17.38
CA MET A 1 -10.58 -9.32 16.78
C MET A 1 -10.04 -8.48 17.93
N LYS A 2 -8.76 -8.12 17.90
CA LYS A 2 -8.15 -7.22 18.88
C LYS A 2 -8.61 -5.80 18.60
N LYS A 3 -9.35 -5.22 19.54
CA LYS A 3 -9.84 -3.84 19.41
C LYS A 3 -8.69 -2.85 19.22
N GLY A 4 -8.79 -2.01 18.21
CA GLY A 4 -7.83 -0.97 17.86
C GLY A 4 -6.53 -1.45 17.22
N LEU A 5 -6.37 -2.76 16.94
CA LEU A 5 -5.23 -3.26 16.19
C LEU A 5 -5.44 -3.01 14.69
N THR A 6 -4.52 -2.28 14.09
CA THR A 6 -4.50 -2.03 12.64
C THR A 6 -3.37 -2.81 11.97
N GLU A 7 -3.66 -3.53 10.90
CA GLU A 7 -2.65 -4.14 10.03
C GLU A 7 -2.47 -3.27 8.79
N LEU A 8 -1.26 -2.80 8.58
CA LEU A 8 -0.87 -1.96 7.46
C LEU A 8 -0.08 -2.81 6.46
N ILE A 9 -0.54 -2.87 5.22
CA ILE A 9 0.09 -3.66 4.17
C ILE A 9 0.52 -2.72 3.06
N PHE A 10 1.82 -2.60 2.87
CA PHE A 10 2.40 -1.84 1.76
C PHE A 10 2.85 -2.80 0.66
N ILE A 11 2.40 -2.57 -0.56
CA ILE A 11 2.84 -3.27 -1.76
C ILE A 11 3.52 -2.23 -2.64
N LEU A 12 4.84 -2.21 -2.60
CA LEU A 12 5.67 -1.17 -3.19
C LEU A 12 6.36 -1.70 -4.44
N ASP A 13 6.09 -1.05 -5.56
CA ASP A 13 6.77 -1.29 -6.82
C ASP A 13 8.23 -0.86 -6.70
N ARG A 14 9.15 -1.72 -7.14
CA ARG A 14 10.57 -1.44 -7.36
C ARG A 14 11.00 -1.89 -8.76
N SER A 15 10.07 -1.92 -9.70
CA SER A 15 10.35 -2.20 -11.10
C SER A 15 11.21 -1.11 -11.73
N GLY A 16 11.81 -1.38 -12.89
CA GLY A 16 12.69 -0.43 -13.56
C GLY A 16 12.04 0.91 -13.92
N SER A 17 10.70 1.02 -13.95
CA SER A 17 10.00 2.30 -14.19
C SER A 17 10.21 3.30 -13.06
N MET A 18 10.35 2.82 -11.82
CA MET A 18 10.56 3.63 -10.61
C MET A 18 11.96 4.29 -10.54
N SER A 19 12.77 4.17 -11.59
CA SER A 19 14.16 4.65 -11.61
C SER A 19 14.24 6.15 -11.34
N GLY A 20 15.05 6.54 -10.36
CA GLY A 20 15.22 7.92 -9.92
C GLY A 20 14.34 8.32 -8.73
N LEU A 21 13.45 7.44 -8.26
CA LEU A 21 12.58 7.67 -7.10
C LEU A 21 13.00 6.88 -5.86
N GLU A 22 14.14 6.17 -5.88
CA GLU A 22 14.55 5.26 -4.81
C GLU A 22 14.77 5.98 -3.49
N ALA A 23 15.54 7.08 -3.53
CA ALA A 23 15.84 7.86 -2.35
C ALA A 23 14.58 8.51 -1.76
N ASP A 24 13.69 9.01 -2.61
CA ASP A 24 12.42 9.63 -2.19
C ASP A 24 11.46 8.58 -1.62
N THR A 25 11.41 7.39 -2.23
CA THR A 25 10.59 6.27 -1.75
C THR A 25 11.06 5.78 -0.38
N ILE A 26 12.36 5.50 -0.23
CA ILE A 26 12.95 5.07 1.05
C ILE A 26 12.75 6.17 2.11
N GLY A 27 13.05 7.43 1.75
CA GLY A 27 12.95 8.58 2.65
C GLY A 27 11.52 8.81 3.13
N GLY A 28 10.57 8.87 2.20
CA GLY A 28 9.15 9.08 2.47
C GLY A 28 8.53 7.95 3.28
N TYR A 29 8.78 6.69 2.89
CA TYR A 29 8.31 5.52 3.63
C TYR A 29 8.87 5.51 5.06
N ASN A 30 10.17 5.72 5.24
CA ASN A 30 10.79 5.75 6.57
C ASN A 30 10.29 6.93 7.42
N ALA A 31 10.07 8.10 6.83
CA ALA A 31 9.49 9.24 7.52
C ALA A 31 8.07 8.94 8.01
N MET A 32 7.24 8.29 7.17
CA MET A 32 5.92 7.80 7.54
C MET A 32 6.01 6.80 8.71
N LEU A 33 6.90 5.81 8.65
CA LEU A 33 7.09 4.87 9.77
C LEU A 33 7.43 5.58 11.08
N GLN A 34 8.33 6.58 11.04
CA GLN A 34 8.71 7.35 12.23
C GLN A 34 7.56 8.17 12.81
N LYS A 35 6.70 8.75 11.95
CA LYS A 35 5.46 9.42 12.39
C LYS A 35 4.51 8.41 13.03
N GLN A 36 4.27 7.29 12.37
CA GLN A 36 3.33 6.26 12.82
C GLN A 36 3.79 5.56 14.11
N LYS A 37 5.10 5.39 14.35
CA LYS A 37 5.66 4.90 15.62
C LYS A 37 5.28 5.74 16.83
N LYS A 38 5.11 7.05 16.64
CA LYS A 38 4.73 8.02 17.69
C LYS A 38 3.22 8.14 17.86
N GLY A 39 2.44 7.67 16.88
CA GLY A 39 0.98 7.68 16.88
C GLY A 39 0.37 6.74 17.92
N GLN A 40 -0.87 7.00 18.30
CA GLN A 40 -1.63 6.16 19.23
C GLN A 40 -2.16 4.88 18.56
N GLY A 41 -2.57 3.91 19.37
CA GLY A 41 -3.05 2.62 18.89
C GLY A 41 -1.95 1.62 18.55
N GLU A 42 -2.33 0.36 18.44
CA GLU A 42 -1.41 -0.72 18.06
C GLU A 42 -1.49 -0.97 16.56
N ALA A 43 -0.34 -1.16 15.93
CA ALA A 43 -0.29 -1.54 14.54
C ALA A 43 0.83 -2.53 14.26
N VAL A 44 0.57 -3.40 13.29
CA VAL A 44 1.57 -4.27 12.68
C VAL A 44 1.68 -3.91 11.21
N ILE A 45 2.87 -4.07 10.65
CA ILE A 45 3.16 -3.71 9.26
C ILE A 45 3.69 -4.91 8.49
N THR A 46 3.14 -5.10 7.30
CA THR A 46 3.67 -5.96 6.26
C THR A 46 4.11 -5.07 5.11
N THR A 47 5.29 -5.32 4.56
CA THR A 47 5.82 -4.57 3.42
C THR A 47 6.35 -5.54 2.41
N VAL A 48 5.79 -5.48 1.22
CA VAL A 48 6.13 -6.29 0.07
C VAL A 48 6.77 -5.38 -0.95
N LEU A 49 7.94 -5.80 -1.42
CA LEU A 49 8.63 -5.18 -2.55
C LEU A 49 8.42 -6.08 -3.76
N PHE A 50 8.02 -5.50 -4.88
CA PHE A 50 7.78 -6.28 -6.08
C PHE A 50 8.37 -5.64 -7.34
N ASP A 51 8.76 -6.53 -8.24
CA ASP A 51 9.18 -6.25 -9.61
C ASP A 51 8.60 -7.41 -10.45
N ASP A 52 9.41 -8.18 -11.20
CA ASP A 52 9.01 -9.49 -11.72
C ASP A 52 9.17 -10.61 -10.67
N SER A 53 9.70 -10.25 -9.51
CA SER A 53 9.83 -11.05 -8.30
C SER A 53 8.98 -10.49 -7.16
N TYR A 54 8.68 -11.35 -6.17
CA TYR A 54 7.92 -11.00 -4.97
C TYR A 54 8.80 -11.19 -3.74
N GLU A 55 8.94 -10.15 -2.91
CA GLU A 55 9.78 -10.18 -1.72
C GLU A 55 9.05 -9.55 -0.53
N ILE A 56 9.08 -10.23 0.61
CA ILE A 56 8.51 -9.71 1.85
C ILE A 56 9.65 -9.12 2.66
N LEU A 57 9.65 -7.79 2.80
CA LEU A 57 10.60 -7.07 3.63
C LEU A 57 10.20 -7.14 5.12
N HIS A 58 8.94 -6.84 5.41
CA HIS A 58 8.36 -6.93 6.74
C HIS A 58 7.16 -7.87 6.71
N ASP A 59 7.05 -8.80 7.65
CA ASP A 59 5.90 -9.70 7.79
C ASP A 59 5.24 -9.51 9.17
N ARG A 60 4.12 -8.77 9.20
CA ARG A 60 3.34 -8.46 10.41
C ARG A 60 4.20 -7.99 11.60
N VAL A 61 5.24 -7.21 11.32
CA VAL A 61 6.18 -6.72 12.33
C VAL A 61 5.50 -5.63 13.16
N ASN A 62 5.73 -5.61 14.47
CA ASN A 62 5.22 -4.53 15.31
C ASN A 62 5.76 -3.17 14.83
N LEU A 63 4.86 -2.23 14.53
CA LEU A 63 5.22 -0.92 14.01
C LEU A 63 6.21 -0.17 14.92
N ARG A 64 6.16 -0.37 16.24
CA ARG A 64 7.08 0.28 17.19
C ARG A 64 8.52 -0.18 17.06
N THR A 65 8.73 -1.41 16.58
CA THR A 65 10.04 -2.04 16.49
C THR A 65 10.50 -2.31 15.07
N VAL A 66 9.67 -2.05 14.05
CA VAL A 66 10.04 -2.24 12.64
C VAL A 66 11.29 -1.44 12.31
N GLU A 67 12.23 -2.04 11.59
CA GLU A 67 13.44 -1.36 11.15
C GLU A 67 13.13 -0.47 9.93
N PRO A 68 13.87 0.64 9.73
CA PRO A 68 13.73 1.42 8.52
C PRO A 68 14.22 0.63 7.31
N MET A 69 13.61 0.85 6.15
CA MET A 69 14.06 0.34 4.87
C MET A 69 15.40 0.98 4.48
N THR A 70 16.29 0.19 3.89
CA THR A 70 17.62 0.59 3.44
C THR A 70 17.75 0.55 1.91
N ASP A 71 18.82 1.14 1.40
CA ASP A 71 19.22 1.12 -0.01
C ASP A 71 19.67 -0.28 -0.48
N ASP A 72 20.11 -1.13 0.44
CA ASP A 72 20.39 -2.55 0.15
C ASP A 72 19.10 -3.38 -0.06
N GLU A 73 17.96 -2.90 0.43
CA GLU A 73 16.66 -3.60 0.36
C GLU A 73 15.78 -3.06 -0.77
N TYR A 74 15.75 -1.74 -0.94
CA TYR A 74 14.97 -1.08 -1.99
C TYR A 74 15.88 -0.46 -3.05
N PHE A 75 15.88 -1.09 -4.22
CA PHE A 75 16.52 -0.60 -5.43
C PHE A 75 15.74 -1.10 -6.65
N VAL A 76 15.74 -0.32 -7.72
CA VAL A 76 14.95 -0.67 -8.91
C VAL A 76 15.55 -1.83 -9.70
N ARG A 77 14.71 -2.73 -10.19
CA ARG A 77 15.11 -3.86 -11.03
C ARG A 77 13.92 -4.46 -11.77
N GLY A 78 14.18 -5.29 -12.78
CA GLY A 78 13.13 -6.14 -13.37
C GLY A 78 11.98 -5.38 -14.03
N THR A 79 10.84 -6.05 -14.14
CA THR A 79 9.61 -5.55 -14.77
C THR A 79 8.46 -5.54 -13.76
N THR A 80 7.19 -5.44 -14.16
CA THR A 80 6.08 -5.14 -13.22
C THR A 80 5.08 -6.31 -13.15
N ALA A 81 5.18 -7.14 -12.11
CA ALA A 81 4.24 -8.23 -11.79
C ALA A 81 3.27 -7.83 -10.66
N LEU A 82 2.52 -6.75 -10.88
CA LEU A 82 1.56 -6.15 -9.95
C LEU A 82 0.44 -7.11 -9.54
N LEU A 83 -0.16 -7.84 -10.48
CA LEU A 83 -1.26 -8.78 -10.19
C LEU A 83 -0.81 -9.90 -9.27
N ASP A 84 0.38 -10.45 -9.52
CA ASP A 84 0.98 -11.48 -8.68
C ASP A 84 1.31 -10.92 -7.29
N ALA A 85 1.85 -9.70 -7.20
CA ALA A 85 2.15 -9.06 -5.92
C ALA A 85 0.89 -8.86 -5.06
N VAL A 86 -0.17 -8.27 -5.64
CA VAL A 86 -1.44 -8.04 -4.93
C VAL A 86 -2.12 -9.37 -4.55
N GLY A 87 -2.20 -10.31 -5.50
CA GLY A 87 -2.83 -11.62 -5.29
C GLY A 87 -2.15 -12.43 -4.19
N LYS A 88 -0.82 -12.54 -4.23
CA LYS A 88 -0.02 -13.27 -3.22
C LYS A 88 -0.18 -12.64 -1.84
N THR A 89 -0.12 -11.32 -1.76
CA THR A 89 -0.24 -10.60 -0.48
C THR A 89 -1.62 -10.81 0.15
N ILE A 90 -2.71 -10.72 -0.63
CA ILE A 90 -4.07 -10.97 -0.10
C ILE A 90 -4.18 -12.40 0.47
N LEU A 91 -3.63 -13.40 -0.22
CA LEU A 91 -3.64 -14.78 0.28
C LEU A 91 -2.84 -14.91 1.58
N GLN A 92 -1.64 -14.33 1.65
CA GLN A 92 -0.80 -14.35 2.83
C GLN A 92 -1.52 -13.76 4.05
N ILE A 93 -2.05 -12.55 3.90
CA ILE A 93 -2.72 -11.83 5.00
C ILE A 93 -4.02 -12.53 5.39
N SER A 94 -4.80 -13.01 4.42
CA SER A 94 -6.05 -13.74 4.69
C SER A 94 -5.78 -15.02 5.49
N ASN A 95 -4.73 -15.75 5.13
CA ASN A 95 -4.30 -16.94 5.88
C ASN A 95 -3.82 -16.57 7.30
N ALA A 96 -3.02 -15.50 7.44
CA ALA A 96 -2.55 -15.04 8.74
C ALA A 96 -3.72 -14.64 9.67
N GLN A 97 -4.68 -13.86 9.19
CA GLN A 97 -5.87 -13.47 9.96
C GLN A 97 -6.76 -14.67 10.34
N LYS A 98 -6.86 -15.65 9.46
CA LYS A 98 -7.65 -16.87 9.68
C LYS A 98 -7.02 -17.77 10.75
N LEU A 99 -5.70 -17.89 10.76
CA LEU A 99 -4.95 -18.73 11.69
C LEU A 99 -4.65 -18.04 13.03
N ALA A 100 -4.64 -16.70 13.05
CA ALA A 100 -4.40 -15.92 14.26
C ALA A 100 -5.49 -16.17 15.32
N ALA A 101 -5.05 -16.14 16.58
CA ALA A 101 -5.95 -16.09 17.73
C ALA A 101 -6.84 -14.84 17.65
N GLU A 102 -8.00 -14.87 18.32
CA GLU A 102 -8.98 -13.80 18.19
C GLU A 102 -8.44 -12.43 18.66
N GLU A 103 -7.56 -12.47 19.66
CA GLU A 103 -6.81 -11.38 20.28
C GLU A 103 -5.58 -10.92 19.48
N GLU A 104 -5.24 -11.58 18.38
CA GLU A 104 -4.14 -11.20 17.46
C GLU A 104 -4.65 -10.85 16.06
N ARG A 105 -5.94 -11.08 15.81
CA ARG A 105 -6.62 -10.70 14.56
C ARG A 105 -6.83 -9.20 14.54
N ALA A 106 -6.34 -8.53 13.50
CA ALA A 106 -6.51 -7.10 13.32
C ALA A 106 -7.99 -6.74 13.15
N GLU A 107 -8.40 -5.61 13.73
CA GLU A 107 -9.74 -5.06 13.54
C GLU A 107 -9.81 -4.27 12.23
N ASN A 108 -8.79 -3.46 11.96
CA ASN A 108 -8.67 -2.66 10.75
C ASN A 108 -7.55 -3.21 9.88
N ILE A 109 -7.79 -3.37 8.58
CA ILE A 109 -6.79 -3.87 7.62
C ILE A 109 -6.78 -2.93 6.43
N LEU A 110 -5.61 -2.34 6.16
CA LEU A 110 -5.40 -1.38 5.09
C LEU A 110 -4.28 -1.84 4.16
N PHE A 111 -4.61 -1.97 2.88
CA PHE A 111 -3.65 -2.16 1.80
C PHE A 111 -3.34 -0.82 1.15
N VAL A 112 -2.07 -0.53 0.95
CA VAL A 112 -1.55 0.61 0.19
C VAL A 112 -0.73 0.03 -0.95
N ILE A 113 -1.21 0.22 -2.18
CA ILE A 113 -0.58 -0.27 -3.40
C ILE A 113 0.01 0.94 -4.13
N THR A 114 1.31 0.93 -4.37
CA THR A 114 2.00 2.00 -5.07
C THR A 114 2.77 1.45 -6.25
N THR A 115 2.55 2.02 -7.43
CA THR A 115 3.20 1.61 -8.68
C THR A 115 3.22 2.78 -9.66
N ASP A 116 4.24 2.84 -10.50
CA ASP A 116 4.30 3.75 -11.64
C ASP A 116 4.31 3.02 -12.99
N GLY A 117 4.23 1.69 -12.94
CA GLY A 117 4.39 0.79 -14.07
C GLY A 117 3.08 0.12 -14.46
N MET A 118 2.91 -0.13 -15.75
CA MET A 118 1.82 -0.97 -16.23
C MET A 118 2.17 -2.45 -16.05
N GLU A 119 1.24 -3.22 -15.49
CA GLU A 119 1.33 -4.68 -15.39
C GLU A 119 1.80 -5.33 -16.71
N ASN A 120 2.87 -6.14 -16.65
CA ASN A 120 3.46 -6.75 -17.83
C ASN A 120 4.18 -8.11 -17.58
N ALA A 121 4.19 -8.62 -16.34
CA ALA A 121 5.02 -9.78 -15.97
C ALA A 121 4.34 -10.83 -15.09
N SER A 122 3.14 -10.57 -14.56
CA SER A 122 2.40 -11.52 -13.73
C SER A 122 2.02 -12.81 -14.47
N ARG A 123 2.03 -13.93 -13.75
CA ARG A 123 1.78 -15.28 -14.31
C ARG A 123 0.78 -16.11 -13.52
N GLU A 124 0.57 -15.83 -12.24
CA GLU A 124 -0.28 -16.64 -11.34
C GLU A 124 -1.67 -16.03 -11.12
N PHE A 125 -1.79 -14.72 -11.31
CA PHE A 125 -3.01 -13.95 -11.11
C PHE A 125 -3.35 -13.12 -12.36
N ASN A 126 -4.65 -12.90 -12.55
CA ASN A 126 -5.20 -12.03 -13.58
C ASN A 126 -6.14 -11.00 -12.92
N TYR A 127 -6.51 -9.94 -13.64
CA TYR A 127 -7.38 -8.88 -13.12
C TYR A 127 -8.68 -9.41 -12.51
N GLU A 128 -9.37 -10.32 -13.20
CA GLU A 128 -10.64 -10.90 -12.71
C GLU A 128 -10.46 -11.60 -11.36
N LYS A 129 -9.41 -12.42 -11.22
CA LYS A 129 -9.11 -13.15 -9.99
C LYS A 129 -8.77 -12.19 -8.85
N VAL A 130 -7.90 -11.20 -9.10
CA VAL A 130 -7.53 -10.23 -8.06
C VAL A 130 -8.73 -9.38 -7.66
N ARG A 131 -9.53 -8.93 -8.62
CA ARG A 131 -10.78 -8.20 -8.36
C ARG A 131 -11.73 -8.96 -7.46
N ASN A 132 -12.02 -10.22 -7.79
CA ASN A 132 -12.86 -11.08 -6.97
C ASN A 132 -12.31 -11.25 -5.55
N MET A 133 -10.98 -11.30 -5.40
CA MET A 133 -10.34 -11.39 -4.09
C MET A 133 -10.52 -10.08 -3.29
N ILE A 134 -10.25 -8.92 -3.90
CA ILE A 134 -10.41 -7.61 -3.27
C ILE A 134 -11.86 -7.38 -2.86
N GLU A 135 -12.81 -7.57 -3.78
CA GLU A 135 -14.24 -7.42 -3.50
C GLU A 135 -14.70 -8.37 -2.39
N HIS A 136 -14.19 -9.61 -2.34
CA HIS A 136 -14.48 -10.53 -1.25
C HIS A 136 -13.98 -10.01 0.10
N GLN A 137 -12.73 -9.55 0.16
CA GLN A 137 -12.14 -9.07 1.41
C GLN A 137 -12.82 -7.79 1.92
N LYS A 138 -13.12 -6.85 1.02
CA LYS A 138 -13.89 -5.63 1.34
C LYS A 138 -15.26 -5.96 1.90
N ASN A 139 -16.06 -6.73 1.16
CA ASN A 139 -17.47 -6.98 1.51
C ASN A 139 -17.63 -7.85 2.76
N LYS A 140 -16.71 -8.79 2.97
CA LYS A 140 -16.85 -9.77 4.07
C LYS A 140 -16.13 -9.36 5.34
N PHE A 141 -15.00 -8.66 5.21
CA PHE A 141 -14.11 -8.37 6.33
C PHE A 141 -13.80 -6.89 6.49
N GLY A 142 -14.33 -6.01 5.63
CA GLY A 142 -14.13 -4.57 5.72
C GLY A 142 -12.70 -4.12 5.46
N TRP A 143 -11.95 -4.89 4.66
CA TRP A 143 -10.59 -4.48 4.29
C TRP A 143 -10.63 -3.25 3.40
N GLU A 144 -9.74 -2.31 3.66
CA GLU A 144 -9.58 -1.10 2.85
C GLU A 144 -8.39 -1.26 1.90
N PHE A 145 -8.50 -0.69 0.71
CA PHE A 145 -7.46 -0.73 -0.32
C PHE A 145 -7.29 0.68 -0.89
N LEU A 146 -6.07 1.21 -0.86
CA LEU A 146 -5.68 2.45 -1.50
C LEU A 146 -4.75 2.14 -2.66
N PHE A 147 -5.03 2.75 -3.82
CA PHE A 147 -4.24 2.57 -5.03
C PHE A 147 -3.65 3.90 -5.48
N LEU A 148 -2.32 3.97 -5.53
CA LEU A 148 -1.58 5.17 -5.85
C LEU A 148 -0.72 4.91 -7.08
N GLY A 149 -1.11 5.52 -8.19
CA GLY A 149 -0.41 5.39 -9.45
C GLY A 149 0.37 6.66 -9.78
N ALA A 150 1.56 6.51 -10.35
CA ALA A 150 2.22 7.59 -11.08
C ALA A 150 2.37 7.19 -12.55
N ASN A 151 2.39 8.16 -13.46
CA ASN A 151 2.61 7.93 -14.91
C ASN A 151 1.63 6.93 -15.58
N ILE A 152 0.56 6.55 -14.90
CA ILE A 152 -0.51 5.65 -15.35
C ILE A 152 -1.86 6.28 -15.05
N ASP A 153 -2.93 5.75 -15.64
CA ASP A 153 -4.28 6.06 -15.17
C ASP A 153 -4.58 5.20 -13.94
N ALA A 154 -4.26 5.71 -12.75
CA ALA A 154 -4.44 5.01 -11.48
C ALA A 154 -5.90 4.66 -11.24
N ILE A 155 -6.83 5.52 -11.65
CA ILE A 155 -8.27 5.33 -11.44
C ILE A 155 -8.78 4.20 -12.34
N ALA A 156 -8.45 4.23 -13.64
CA ALA A 156 -8.83 3.16 -14.55
C ALA A 156 -8.21 1.83 -14.14
N THR A 157 -6.93 1.85 -13.72
CA THR A 157 -6.22 0.64 -13.26
C THR A 157 -6.87 0.08 -12.00
N ALA A 158 -7.08 0.91 -10.96
CA ALA A 158 -7.74 0.54 -9.71
C ALA A 158 -9.13 -0.06 -9.93
N ASN A 159 -9.90 0.48 -10.89
CA ASN A 159 -11.21 -0.07 -11.26
C ASN A 159 -11.13 -1.52 -11.79
N LEU A 160 -10.05 -1.90 -12.47
CA LEU A 160 -9.82 -3.30 -12.88
C LEU A 160 -9.61 -4.22 -11.68
N PHE A 161 -9.08 -3.70 -10.57
CA PHE A 161 -8.92 -4.38 -9.28
C PHE A 161 -10.20 -4.36 -8.42
N GLY A 162 -11.26 -3.65 -8.83
CA GLY A 162 -12.45 -3.46 -7.99
C GLY A 162 -12.24 -2.48 -6.82
N ILE A 163 -11.28 -1.57 -6.97
CA ILE A 163 -11.03 -0.44 -6.08
C ILE A 163 -11.69 0.80 -6.70
N GLU A 164 -12.54 1.47 -5.92
CA GLU A 164 -13.30 2.63 -6.36
C GLU A 164 -12.43 3.87 -6.51
N GLU A 165 -12.92 4.84 -7.28
CA GLU A 165 -12.24 6.11 -7.55
C GLU A 165 -11.90 6.89 -6.28
N ASP A 166 -12.75 6.87 -5.25
CA ASP A 166 -12.51 7.53 -3.96
C ASP A 166 -11.42 6.85 -3.12
N ARG A 167 -10.85 5.75 -3.62
CA ARG A 167 -9.74 4.99 -3.06
C ARG A 167 -8.55 4.89 -4.01
N ALA A 168 -8.58 5.62 -5.12
CA ALA A 168 -7.50 5.68 -6.09
C ALA A 168 -7.09 7.12 -6.39
N THR A 169 -5.80 7.36 -6.62
CA THR A 169 -5.29 8.70 -6.98
C THR A 169 -4.05 8.61 -7.86
N ASN A 170 -3.91 9.58 -8.76
CA ASN A 170 -2.69 9.82 -9.51
C ASN A 170 -1.81 10.80 -8.75
N TYR A 171 -0.51 10.53 -8.68
CA TYR A 171 0.46 11.47 -8.14
C TYR A 171 1.59 11.72 -9.15
N TYR A 172 2.27 12.86 -9.00
CA TYR A 172 3.39 13.19 -9.86
C TYR A 172 4.64 12.45 -9.37
N ALA A 173 5.29 11.70 -10.26
CA ALA A 173 6.50 10.92 -9.96
C ALA A 173 7.75 11.81 -9.92
N ASP A 174 7.81 12.70 -8.93
CA ASP A 174 9.00 13.45 -8.57
C ASP A 174 9.23 13.41 -7.04
N SER A 175 10.27 14.09 -6.57
CA SER A 175 10.61 14.12 -5.14
C SER A 175 9.50 14.74 -4.28
N ASP A 176 8.90 15.84 -4.75
CA ASP A 176 7.84 16.53 -4.01
C ASP A 176 6.55 15.72 -3.96
N GLY A 177 6.15 15.14 -5.09
CA GLY A 177 4.95 14.33 -5.24
C GLY A 177 5.06 13.03 -4.44
N THR A 178 6.20 12.36 -4.49
CA THR A 178 6.50 11.18 -3.66
C THR A 178 6.45 11.53 -2.16
N GLN A 179 7.08 12.64 -1.75
CA GLN A 179 7.08 13.06 -0.35
C GLN A 179 5.67 13.44 0.13
N LEU A 180 4.92 14.18 -0.68
CA LEU A 180 3.52 14.53 -0.40
C LEU A 180 2.65 13.29 -0.27
N ASN A 181 2.87 12.30 -1.13
CA ASN A 181 2.15 11.05 -1.12
C ASN A 181 2.31 10.32 0.23
N TYR A 182 3.54 10.13 0.70
CA TYR A 182 3.78 9.50 2.01
C TYR A 182 3.27 10.32 3.19
N ASP A 183 3.26 11.65 3.10
CA ASP A 183 2.68 12.51 4.12
C ASP A 183 1.17 12.33 4.23
N VAL A 184 0.46 12.32 3.10
CA VAL A 184 -0.98 12.10 3.03
C VAL A 184 -1.36 10.68 3.47
N ILE A 185 -0.60 9.67 3.06
CA ILE A 185 -0.81 8.30 3.53
C ILE A 185 -0.57 8.19 5.03
N SER A 186 0.43 8.87 5.58
CA SER A 186 0.65 8.94 7.03
C SER A 186 -0.56 9.58 7.76
N GLU A 187 -1.13 10.66 7.24
CA GLU A 187 -2.32 11.30 7.81
C GLU A 187 -3.53 10.35 7.76
N THR A 188 -3.72 9.69 6.61
CA THR A 188 -4.79 8.71 6.40
C THR A 188 -4.70 7.54 7.37
N ILE A 189 -3.50 7.00 7.58
CA ILE A 189 -3.25 5.92 8.54
C ILE A 189 -3.54 6.38 9.96
N SER A 190 -3.14 7.59 10.34
CA SER A 190 -3.44 8.14 11.66
C SER A 190 -4.96 8.24 11.89
N SER A 191 -5.70 8.77 10.90
CA SER A 191 -7.16 8.88 10.98
C SER A 191 -7.82 7.49 11.06
N LEU A 192 -7.37 6.51 10.26
CA LEU A 192 -7.83 5.13 10.34
C LEU A 192 -7.56 4.49 11.72
N ARG A 193 -6.40 4.73 12.31
CA ARG A 193 -6.02 4.18 13.63
C ARG A 193 -6.83 4.80 14.77
N GLU A 194 -7.25 6.06 14.64
CA GLU A 194 -8.02 6.78 15.67
C GLU A 194 -9.53 6.60 15.52
N HIS A 195 -10.03 6.55 14.29
CA HIS A 195 -11.46 6.60 13.98
C HIS A 195 -12.00 5.34 13.28
N SER A 196 -11.14 4.38 12.93
CA SER A 196 -11.48 3.18 12.15
C SER A 196 -12.17 3.51 10.81
N LYS A 197 -11.88 4.69 10.22
CA LYS A 197 -12.41 5.11 8.92
C LYS A 197 -11.37 5.94 8.17
N ILE A 198 -11.34 5.81 6.85
CA ILE A 198 -10.62 6.71 5.94
C ILE A 198 -11.51 7.91 5.62
N GLU A 199 -10.95 9.12 5.77
CA GLU A 199 -11.66 10.36 5.44
C GLU A 199 -11.89 10.48 3.93
N GLU A 200 -13.02 11.04 3.52
CA GLU A 200 -13.41 11.12 2.10
C GLU A 200 -12.47 12.05 1.30
N ASN A 201 -11.88 13.04 1.96
CA ASN A 201 -10.97 14.02 1.39
C ASN A 201 -9.49 13.61 1.46
N TRP A 202 -9.17 12.37 1.82
CA TRP A 202 -7.78 11.93 2.05
C TRP A 202 -6.84 12.26 0.88
N LYS A 203 -7.32 12.14 -0.36
CA LYS A 203 -6.52 12.34 -1.58
C LYS A 203 -6.52 13.76 -2.15
N GLU A 204 -7.31 14.70 -1.59
CA GLU A 204 -7.47 16.05 -2.16
C GLU A 204 -6.15 16.79 -2.37
N ARG A 205 -5.20 16.63 -1.43
CA ARG A 205 -3.88 17.26 -1.54
C ARG A 205 -3.03 16.67 -2.66
N ILE A 206 -3.09 15.36 -2.87
CA ILE A 206 -2.37 14.67 -3.94
C ILE A 206 -2.93 15.11 -5.30
N GLU A 207 -4.26 15.08 -5.44
CA GLU A 207 -4.93 15.46 -6.69
C GLU A 207 -4.73 16.94 -7.03
N ALA A 208 -4.75 17.82 -6.02
CA ALA A 208 -4.44 19.23 -6.21
C ALA A 208 -3.01 19.46 -6.72
N ASP A 209 -2.02 18.76 -6.14
CA ASP A 209 -0.64 18.84 -6.59
C ASP A 209 -0.48 18.31 -8.03
N PHE A 210 -1.07 17.15 -8.33
CA PHE A 210 -1.06 16.54 -9.66
C PHE A 210 -1.64 17.50 -10.72
N CYS A 211 -2.82 18.08 -10.46
CA CYS A 211 -3.47 18.99 -11.41
C CYS A 211 -2.74 20.32 -11.59
N MET A 212 -1.91 20.75 -10.62
CA MET A 212 -1.09 21.97 -10.75
C MET A 212 0.18 21.75 -11.57
N ARG A 213 0.62 20.49 -11.72
CA ARG A 213 1.90 20.11 -12.35
C ARG A 213 1.75 19.39 -13.70
N GLU A 214 0.54 18.96 -14.06
CA GLU A 214 0.20 18.53 -15.44
C GLU A 214 0.21 19.70 -16.44
#